data_AF-A0A2A2IK22-F1
#
_entry.id   AF-A0A2A2IK22-F1
#
_cell.length_a   1.000
_cell.length_b   1.000
_cell.length_c   1.000
_cell.angle_alpha   90.00
_cell.angle_beta   90.00
_cell.angle_gamma   90.00
#
_symmetry.space_group_name_H-M   'P 1'
#
loop_
_entity.id
_entity.type
_entity.pdbx_description
1 polymer ?
#
loop_
_entity_poly.entity_id
_entity_poly.type
_entity_poly.pdbx_seq_one_letter_code
_entity_poly.pdbx_strand_id
1 'polypeptide(L)'
;MHEETRLPRNGKEFILFLAIISVLSVNIIAPIIMGFEFGFKKETYVNTLQVIPFVWICVILLVTLVANPIVSKLVPKFVKPTDGFNARILFNILFSVTILSILLTVIGSWIGMREISLEPIQTFFYAWPRNFFIAFWVEMLIAQPIARFAMKKLHESQASKAVNV
;
A
#
# COMPACT_ATOMS: atom_id res chain seq x y z
N MET A 1 -26.73 -8.69 9.73
CA MET A 1 -25.67 -8.27 8.79
C MET A 1 -24.36 -8.79 9.36
N HIS A 2 -23.78 -9.87 8.81
CA HIS A 2 -22.53 -10.40 9.36
C HIS A 2 -21.43 -9.34 9.19
N GLU A 3 -20.88 -8.83 10.29
CA GLU A 3 -19.76 -7.90 10.25
C GLU A 3 -18.58 -8.55 9.53
N GLU A 4 -18.06 -7.88 8.50
CA GLU A 4 -16.92 -8.38 7.73
C GLU A 4 -15.68 -8.49 8.63
N THR A 5 -15.30 -9.72 8.99
CA THR A 5 -14.18 -10.04 9.88
C THR A 5 -12.81 -9.71 9.27
N ARG A 6 -12.79 -9.36 7.98
CA ARG A 6 -11.58 -9.07 7.19
C ARG A 6 -11.24 -7.58 7.15
N LEU A 7 -12.04 -6.72 7.78
CA LEU A 7 -11.85 -5.27 7.82
C LEU A 7 -11.61 -4.80 9.26
N PRO A 8 -10.80 -3.76 9.48
CA PRO A 8 -10.66 -3.15 10.80
C PRO A 8 -11.99 -2.52 11.23
N ARG A 9 -12.36 -2.72 12.49
CA ARG A 9 -13.61 -2.24 13.11
C ARG A 9 -13.43 -0.99 13.96
N ASN A 10 -12.20 -0.69 14.37
CA ASN A 10 -11.86 0.47 15.20
C ASN A 10 -10.52 1.11 14.79
N GLY A 11 -10.21 2.28 15.35
CA GLY A 11 -8.99 3.01 15.02
C GLY A 11 -7.69 2.25 15.32
N LYS A 12 -7.66 1.41 16.36
CA LYS A 12 -6.47 0.60 16.70
C LYS A 12 -6.22 -0.48 15.64
N GLU A 13 -7.28 -1.17 15.23
CA GLU A 13 -7.22 -2.16 14.16
C GLU A 13 -6.87 -1.51 12.81
N PHE A 14 -7.36 -0.30 12.56
CA PHE A 14 -7.00 0.46 11.35
C PHE A 14 -5.51 0.78 11.30
N ILE A 15 -4.92 1.24 12.43
CA ILE A 15 -3.48 1.50 12.53
C ILE A 15 -2.68 0.20 12.30
N LEU A 16 -3.09 -0.91 12.92
CA LEU A 16 -2.44 -2.20 12.73
C LEU A 16 -2.53 -2.68 11.27
N PHE A 17 -3.72 -2.58 10.68
CA PHE A 17 -3.98 -2.95 9.29
C PHE A 17 -3.09 -2.15 8.33
N LEU A 18 -3.04 -0.83 8.51
CA LEU A 18 -2.19 0.07 7.74
C LEU A 18 -0.71 -0.23 7.95
N ALA A 19 -0.28 -0.52 9.18
CA ALA A 19 1.11 -0.86 9.49
C ALA A 19 1.53 -2.16 8.76
N ILE A 20 0.71 -3.21 8.79
CA ILE A 20 1.01 -4.46 8.09
C ILE A 20 1.15 -4.22 6.58
N ILE A 21 0.18 -3.55 5.97
CA ILE A 21 0.20 -3.27 4.53
C ILE A 21 1.43 -2.44 4.17
N SER A 22 1.66 -1.33 4.87
CA SER A 22 2.72 -0.39 4.54
C SER A 22 4.10 -1.00 4.72
N VAL A 23 4.34 -1.76 5.81
CA VAL A 23 5.63 -2.40 6.06
C VAL A 23 5.92 -3.48 5.02
N LEU A 24 4.95 -4.36 4.72
CA LEU A 24 5.13 -5.38 3.67
C LEU A 24 5.41 -4.72 2.31
N SER A 25 4.63 -3.70 1.98
CA SER A 25 4.72 -3.01 0.69
C SER A 25 6.07 -2.33 0.51
N VAL A 26 6.55 -1.53 1.47
CA VAL A 26 7.85 -0.84 1.30
C VAL A 26 9.03 -1.81 1.26
N ASN A 27 8.97 -2.92 2.00
CA ASN A 27 10.06 -3.91 2.02
C ASN A 27 10.09 -4.79 0.77
N ILE A 28 8.99 -4.94 0.05
CA ILE A 28 8.94 -5.72 -1.19
C ILE A 28 9.09 -4.81 -2.41
N ILE A 29 8.27 -3.75 -2.50
CA ILE A 29 8.18 -2.89 -3.67
C ILE A 29 9.45 -2.07 -3.86
N ALA A 30 9.98 -1.44 -2.79
CA ALA A 30 11.12 -0.54 -2.93
C ALA A 30 12.39 -1.27 -3.42
N PRO A 31 12.80 -2.43 -2.86
CA PRO A 31 13.94 -3.16 -3.40
C PRO A 31 13.75 -3.64 -4.84
N ILE A 32 12.54 -4.03 -5.23
CA ILE A 32 12.25 -4.45 -6.61
C ILE A 32 12.39 -3.26 -7.57
N ILE A 33 11.76 -2.12 -7.26
CA ILE A 33 11.83 -0.92 -8.11
C ILE A 33 13.28 -0.43 -8.22
N MET A 34 13.98 -0.29 -7.10
CA MET A 34 15.37 0.16 -7.08
C MET A 34 16.31 -0.80 -7.81
N GLY A 35 16.05 -2.12 -7.71
CA GLY A 35 16.77 -3.13 -8.46
C GLY A 35 16.56 -3.03 -9.98
N PHE A 36 15.34 -2.69 -10.43
CA PHE A 36 15.06 -2.43 -11.84
C PHE A 36 15.65 -1.10 -12.35
N GLU A 37 15.86 -0.13 -11.46
CA GLU A 37 16.32 1.20 -11.83
C GLU A 37 17.85 1.33 -11.81
N PHE A 38 18.48 0.86 -10.75
CA PHE A 38 19.93 0.98 -10.51
C PHE A 38 20.67 -0.37 -10.58
N GLY A 39 19.95 -1.45 -10.88
CA GLY A 39 20.47 -2.81 -10.97
C GLY A 39 20.45 -3.57 -9.64
N PHE A 40 20.29 -4.90 -9.73
CA PHE A 40 20.30 -5.81 -8.57
C PHE A 40 21.73 -6.06 -8.06
N LYS A 41 22.27 -5.08 -7.33
CA LYS A 41 23.59 -5.14 -6.69
C LYS A 41 23.45 -4.99 -5.18
N LYS A 42 24.42 -5.52 -4.43
CA LYS A 42 24.47 -5.39 -2.96
C LYS A 42 24.45 -3.92 -2.52
N GLU A 43 25.15 -3.06 -3.25
CA GLU A 43 25.18 -1.61 -3.00
C GLU A 43 23.79 -0.97 -3.15
N THR A 44 23.09 -1.23 -4.26
CA THR A 44 21.71 -0.79 -4.48
C THR A 44 20.78 -1.23 -3.36
N TYR A 45 20.91 -2.50 -2.93
CA TYR A 45 20.09 -3.04 -1.84
C TYR A 45 20.36 -2.32 -0.51
N VAL A 46 21.64 -2.12 -0.14
CA VAL A 46 22.01 -1.40 1.09
C VAL A 46 21.53 0.05 1.05
N ASN A 47 21.69 0.74 -0.09
CA ASN A 47 21.19 2.10 -0.28
C ASN A 47 19.67 2.16 -0.13
N THR A 48 18.95 1.17 -0.68
CA THR A 48 17.50 1.06 -0.55
C THR A 48 17.09 0.91 0.91
N LEU A 49 17.77 0.06 1.70
CA LEU A 49 17.48 -0.12 3.12
C LEU A 49 17.61 1.17 3.94
N GLN A 50 18.56 2.05 3.59
CA GLN A 50 18.71 3.35 4.24
C GLN A 50 17.55 4.31 3.95
N VAL A 51 16.93 4.17 2.77
CA VAL A 51 15.86 5.05 2.29
C VAL A 51 14.46 4.56 2.71
N ILE A 52 14.29 3.25 2.92
CA ILE A 52 13.00 2.64 3.32
C ILE A 52 12.31 3.36 4.49
N PRO A 53 12.97 3.74 5.61
CA PRO A 53 12.30 4.42 6.71
C PRO A 53 11.65 5.74 6.30
N PHE A 54 12.32 6.52 5.44
CA PHE A 54 11.80 7.79 4.95
C PHE A 54 10.62 7.57 3.99
N VAL A 55 10.77 6.63 3.05
CA VAL A 55 9.69 6.27 2.12
C VAL A 55 8.47 5.75 2.88
N TRP A 56 8.67 4.96 3.94
CA TRP A 56 7.59 4.42 4.75
C TRP A 56 6.77 5.51 5.45
N ILE A 57 7.43 6.51 6.03
CA ILE A 57 6.74 7.68 6.62
C ILE A 57 5.94 8.42 5.53
N CYS A 58 6.54 8.66 4.37
CA CYS A 58 5.85 9.29 3.24
C CYS A 58 4.64 8.47 2.79
N VAL A 59 4.75 7.15 2.68
CA VAL A 59 3.65 6.26 2.33
C VAL A 59 2.50 6.38 3.33
N ILE A 60 2.78 6.33 4.64
CA ILE A 60 1.73 6.46 5.66
C ILE A 60 1.01 7.82 5.53
N LEU A 61 1.76 8.90 5.35
CA LEU A 61 1.19 10.25 5.17
C LEU A 61 0.35 10.34 3.91
N LEU A 62 0.86 9.86 2.77
CA LEU A 62 0.15 9.90 1.49
C LEU A 62 -1.11 9.02 1.50
N VAL A 63 -1.04 7.83 2.09
CA VAL A 63 -2.20 6.94 2.23
C VAL A 63 -3.29 7.62 3.05
N THR A 64 -2.94 8.18 4.20
CA THR A 64 -3.91 8.72 5.15
C THR A 64 -4.49 10.06 4.71
N LEU A 65 -3.64 10.98 4.21
CA LEU A 65 -4.03 12.34 3.87
C LEU A 65 -4.51 12.52 2.43
N VAL A 66 -4.06 11.67 1.50
CA VAL A 66 -4.33 11.85 0.07
C VAL A 66 -5.13 10.68 -0.50
N ALA A 67 -4.63 9.45 -0.41
CA ALA A 67 -5.25 8.31 -1.05
C ALA A 67 -6.62 7.98 -0.43
N ASN A 68 -6.71 7.82 0.89
CA ASN A 68 -7.96 7.45 1.56
C ASN A 68 -9.13 8.41 1.28
N PRO A 69 -8.97 9.75 1.40
CA PRO A 69 -10.05 10.69 1.06
C PRO A 69 -10.48 10.64 -0.40
N ILE A 70 -9.56 10.39 -1.33
CA ILE A 70 -9.87 10.32 -2.77
C ILE A 70 -10.55 8.98 -3.08
N VAL A 71 -9.99 7.87 -2.62
CA VAL A 71 -10.51 6.50 -2.85
C VAL A 71 -11.92 6.36 -2.29
N SER A 72 -12.18 6.87 -1.08
CA SER A 72 -13.52 6.82 -0.47
C SER A 72 -14.61 7.53 -1.29
N LYS A 73 -14.23 8.56 -2.08
CA LYS A 73 -15.13 9.26 -3.00
C LYS A 73 -15.20 8.61 -4.38
N LEU A 74 -14.14 7.92 -4.80
CA LEU A 74 -14.03 7.34 -6.14
C LEU A 74 -14.66 5.95 -6.22
N VAL A 75 -14.41 5.09 -5.23
CA VAL A 75 -14.92 3.70 -5.20
C VAL A 75 -16.44 3.64 -5.39
N PRO A 76 -17.28 4.43 -4.69
CA PRO A 76 -18.73 4.37 -4.84
C PRO A 76 -19.25 4.73 -6.24
N LYS A 77 -18.42 5.34 -7.11
CA LYS A 77 -18.78 5.62 -8.51
C LYS A 77 -18.68 4.39 -9.41
N PHE A 78 -17.92 3.37 -8.98
CA PHE A 78 -17.66 2.15 -9.76
C PHE A 78 -18.28 0.89 -9.16
N VAL A 79 -18.61 0.91 -7.86
CA VAL A 79 -19.24 -0.23 -7.17
C VAL A 79 -20.42 0.20 -6.32
N LYS A 80 -21.44 -0.65 -6.27
CA LYS A 80 -22.62 -0.51 -5.42
C LYS A 80 -22.44 -1.29 -4.11
N PRO A 81 -23.19 -0.94 -3.04
CA PRO A 81 -23.16 -1.70 -1.78
C PRO A 81 -23.58 -3.17 -1.93
N THR A 82 -24.36 -3.49 -2.97
CA THR A 82 -24.82 -4.83 -3.35
C THR A 82 -23.73 -5.67 -4.04
N ASP A 83 -22.65 -5.04 -4.52
CA ASP A 83 -21.59 -5.76 -5.20
C ASP A 83 -20.76 -6.60 -4.22
N GLY A 84 -20.15 -7.65 -4.75
CA GLY A 84 -19.35 -8.60 -3.98
C GLY A 84 -18.24 -7.89 -3.18
N PHE A 85 -17.97 -8.41 -1.98
CA PHE A 85 -16.87 -7.92 -1.14
C PHE A 85 -15.55 -7.83 -1.93
N ASN A 86 -15.19 -8.89 -2.65
CA ASN A 86 -13.94 -8.93 -3.43
C ASN A 86 -13.88 -7.87 -4.54
N ALA A 87 -15.01 -7.57 -5.20
CA ALA A 87 -15.06 -6.51 -6.22
C ALA A 87 -14.79 -5.14 -5.59
N ARG A 88 -15.41 -4.85 -4.45
CA ARG A 88 -15.16 -3.59 -3.71
C ARG A 88 -13.72 -3.48 -3.24
N ILE A 89 -13.11 -4.57 -2.77
CA ILE A 89 -11.70 -4.60 -2.38
C ILE A 89 -10.80 -4.36 -3.60
N LEU A 90 -11.07 -5.01 -4.73
CA LEU A 90 -10.30 -4.83 -5.96
C LEU A 90 -10.28 -3.35 -6.40
N PHE A 91 -11.43 -2.68 -6.43
CA PHE A 91 -11.48 -1.26 -6.79
C PHE A 91 -10.80 -0.35 -5.75
N ASN A 92 -10.92 -0.67 -4.46
CA ASN A 92 -10.16 0.04 -3.42
C ASN A 92 -8.65 -0.06 -3.64
N ILE A 93 -8.15 -1.27 -3.90
CA ILE A 93 -6.73 -1.53 -4.17
C ILE A 93 -6.29 -0.78 -5.43
N LEU A 94 -7.05 -0.94 -6.52
CA LEU A 94 -6.74 -0.32 -7.80
C LEU A 94 -6.59 1.20 -7.66
N PHE A 95 -7.57 1.87 -7.07
CA PHE A 95 -7.52 3.33 -6.94
C PHE A 95 -6.46 3.79 -5.93
N SER A 96 -6.31 3.10 -4.80
CA SER A 96 -5.29 3.43 -3.80
C SER A 96 -3.89 3.33 -4.40
N VAL A 97 -3.57 2.19 -5.03
CA VAL A 97 -2.26 1.97 -5.66
C VAL A 97 -2.04 2.92 -6.82
N THR A 98 -3.06 3.22 -7.64
CA THR A 98 -2.92 4.18 -8.74
C THR A 98 -2.49 5.54 -8.20
N ILE A 99 -3.19 6.09 -7.21
CA ILE A 99 -2.89 7.39 -6.62
C ILE A 99 -1.49 7.39 -6.00
N LEU A 100 -1.18 6.38 -5.17
CA LEU A 100 0.12 6.28 -4.51
C LEU A 100 1.25 6.09 -5.51
N SER A 101 1.06 5.29 -6.56
CA SER A 101 2.09 5.06 -7.59
C SER A 101 2.43 6.33 -8.35
N ILE A 102 1.44 7.17 -8.67
CA ILE A 102 1.66 8.45 -9.34
C ILE A 102 2.50 9.35 -8.43
N LEU A 103 2.11 9.49 -7.16
CA LEU A 103 2.78 10.36 -6.20
C LEU A 103 4.20 9.86 -5.87
N LEU A 104 4.36 8.56 -5.62
CA LEU A 104 5.63 7.95 -5.24
C LEU A 104 6.59 7.75 -6.41
N THR A 105 6.12 7.76 -7.66
CA THR A 105 7.05 7.79 -8.80
C THR A 105 7.84 9.10 -8.83
N VAL A 106 7.25 10.21 -8.36
CA VAL A 106 7.96 11.49 -8.26
C VAL A 106 8.66 11.61 -6.90
N ILE A 107 7.89 11.49 -5.82
CA ILE A 107 8.39 11.69 -4.45
C ILE A 107 9.41 10.62 -4.08
N GLY A 108 9.18 9.36 -4.45
CA GLY A 108 10.08 8.25 -4.16
C GLY A 108 11.43 8.42 -4.84
N SER A 109 11.46 8.90 -6.08
CA SER A 109 12.71 9.21 -6.79
C SER A 109 13.46 10.37 -6.12
N TRP A 110 12.78 11.44 -5.68
CA TRP A 110 13.45 12.52 -4.92
C TRP A 110 14.07 12.01 -3.61
N ILE A 111 13.36 11.14 -2.88
CA ILE A 111 13.89 10.55 -1.65
C ILE A 111 15.09 9.61 -1.97
N GLY A 112 14.97 8.81 -3.04
CA GLY A 112 16.02 7.88 -3.47
C GLY A 112 17.30 8.58 -3.93
N MET A 113 17.17 9.64 -4.74
CA MET A 113 18.29 10.43 -5.25
C MET A 113 18.82 11.45 -4.23
N ARG A 114 18.06 11.70 -3.15
CA ARG A 114 18.34 12.73 -2.13
C ARG A 114 18.44 14.14 -2.71
N GLU A 115 17.82 14.37 -3.86
CA GLU A 115 17.77 15.65 -4.55
C GLU A 115 16.38 15.87 -5.17
N ILE A 116 15.97 17.13 -5.25
CA ILE A 116 14.75 17.53 -5.95
C ILE A 116 15.14 17.96 -7.36
N SER A 117 14.93 17.07 -8.32
CA SER A 117 15.21 17.31 -9.74
C SER A 117 13.94 17.17 -10.59
N LEU A 118 13.98 17.69 -11.81
CA LEU A 118 12.88 17.54 -12.79
C LEU A 118 12.91 16.19 -13.51
N GLU A 119 13.97 15.41 -13.34
CA GLU A 119 14.18 14.14 -14.01
C GLU A 119 13.03 13.13 -13.79
N PRO A 120 12.49 12.94 -12.57
CA PRO A 120 11.37 12.02 -12.35
C PRO A 120 10.07 12.43 -13.05
N ILE A 121 9.92 13.72 -13.36
CA ILE A 121 8.76 14.25 -14.10
C ILE A 121 8.95 14.00 -15.60
N GLN A 122 10.17 14.18 -16.10
CA GLN A 122 10.50 13.94 -17.50
C GLN A 122 10.43 12.46 -17.87
N THR A 123 10.91 11.59 -16.98
CA THR A 123 10.89 10.13 -17.16
C THR A 123 9.62 9.48 -16.63
N PHE A 124 8.66 10.27 -16.14
CA PHE A 124 7.46 9.79 -15.46
C PHE A 124 6.72 8.71 -16.24
N PHE A 125 6.40 8.95 -17.51
CA PHE A 125 5.64 8.00 -18.33
C PHE A 125 6.40 6.70 -18.63
N TYR A 126 7.72 6.70 -18.48
CA TYR A 126 8.55 5.50 -18.61
C TYR A 126 8.62 4.71 -17.30
N ALA A 127 8.82 5.40 -16.17
CA ALA A 127 8.98 4.77 -14.86
C ALA A 127 7.63 4.35 -14.23
N TRP A 128 6.60 5.19 -14.37
CA TRP A 128 5.31 5.01 -13.69
C TRP A 128 4.61 3.69 -14.03
N PRO A 129 4.48 3.26 -15.31
CA PRO A 129 3.78 2.01 -15.61
C PRO A 129 4.43 0.80 -14.93
N ARG A 130 5.77 0.71 -15.00
CA ARG A 130 6.54 -0.35 -14.34
C ARG A 130 6.30 -0.34 -12.82
N ASN A 131 6.46 0.83 -12.20
CA ASN A 131 6.31 1.00 -10.75
C ASN A 131 4.88 0.68 -10.28
N PHE A 132 3.88 1.14 -11.04
CA PHE A 132 2.47 0.85 -10.81
C PHE A 132 2.18 -0.65 -10.86
N PHE A 133 2.63 -1.36 -11.91
CA PHE A 133 2.37 -2.79 -12.04
C PHE A 133 3.01 -3.60 -10.91
N ILE A 134 4.25 -3.29 -10.54
CA ILE A 134 4.93 -3.93 -9.40
C ILE A 134 4.13 -3.69 -8.13
N ALA A 135 3.79 -2.44 -7.83
CA ALA A 135 3.06 -2.08 -6.63
C ALA A 135 1.67 -2.73 -6.59
N PHE A 136 0.96 -2.75 -7.71
CA PHE A 136 -0.39 -3.29 -7.81
C PHE A 136 -0.44 -4.78 -7.53
N TRP A 137 0.46 -5.56 -8.12
CA TRP A 137 0.48 -7.01 -7.90
C TRP A 137 0.96 -7.38 -6.50
N VAL A 138 1.95 -6.67 -5.95
CA VAL A 138 2.39 -6.87 -4.56
C VAL A 138 1.26 -6.53 -3.59
N GLU A 139 0.59 -5.41 -3.79
CA GLU A 139 -0.51 -4.98 -2.92
C GLU A 139 -1.68 -5.97 -2.98
N MET A 140 -2.09 -6.37 -4.19
CA MET A 140 -3.23 -7.25 -4.41
C MET A 140 -2.98 -8.69 -3.92
N LEU A 141 -1.82 -9.26 -4.21
CA LEU A 141 -1.56 -10.68 -3.98
C LEU A 141 -0.92 -10.95 -2.61
N ILE A 142 -0.23 -9.96 -2.03
CA ILE A 142 0.58 -10.16 -0.82
C ILE A 142 0.09 -9.27 0.31
N ALA A 143 0.20 -7.95 0.18
CA ALA A 143 -0.01 -7.04 1.31
C ALA A 143 -1.46 -7.09 1.83
N GLN A 144 -2.43 -6.94 0.93
CA GLN A 144 -3.86 -6.92 1.29
C GLN A 144 -4.36 -8.26 1.83
N PRO A 145 -4.07 -9.42 1.20
CA PRO A 145 -4.46 -10.71 1.75
C PRO A 145 -3.88 -10.97 3.14
N ILE A 146 -2.59 -10.67 3.37
CA ILE A 146 -1.94 -10.88 4.67
C ILE A 146 -2.56 -9.97 5.74
N ALA A 147 -2.77 -8.69 5.44
CA ALA A 147 -3.39 -7.77 6.39
C ALA A 147 -4.82 -8.20 6.75
N ARG A 148 -5.61 -8.66 5.77
CA ARG A 148 -6.97 -9.15 6.00
C ARG A 148 -7.00 -10.45 6.79
N PHE A 149 -6.04 -11.34 6.54
CA PHE A 149 -5.87 -12.56 7.34
C PHE A 149 -5.52 -12.24 8.79
N ALA A 150 -4.64 -11.27 9.02
CA ALA A 150 -4.33 -10.79 10.37
C ALA A 150 -5.56 -10.24 11.09
N MET A 151 -6.41 -9.47 10.40
CA MET A 151 -7.69 -9.00 10.98
C MET A 151 -8.61 -10.16 11.33
N LYS A 152 -8.74 -11.15 10.45
CA LYS A 152 -9.56 -12.34 10.70
C LYS A 152 -9.10 -13.08 11.96
N LYS A 153 -7.80 -13.35 12.08
CA LYS A 153 -7.17 -13.98 13.25
C LYS A 153 -7.38 -13.18 14.53
N LEU A 154 -7.28 -11.86 14.45
CA LEU A 154 -7.49 -10.97 15.61
C LEU A 154 -8.93 -11.06 16.11
N HIS A 155 -9.91 -10.99 15.21
CA HIS A 155 -11.33 -11.09 15.56
C HIS A 155 -11.71 -12.48 16.09
N GLU A 156 -11.16 -13.55 15.52
CA GLU A 156 -11.34 -14.92 16.06
C GLU A 156 -10.82 -15.03 17.50
N SER A 157 -9.66 -14.43 17.80
CA SER A 157 -9.12 -14.41 19.15
C SER A 157 -9.91 -13.55 20.12
N GLN A 158 -10.51 -12.45 19.67
CA GLN A 158 -11.39 -11.62 20.50
C GLN A 158 -12.70 -12.37 20.82
N ALA A 159 -13.27 -13.05 19.82
CA ALA A 159 -14.47 -13.85 19.99
C ALA A 159 -14.26 -15.02 20.96
N SER A 160 -13.12 -15.73 20.88
CA SER A 160 -12.82 -16.82 21.81
C SER A 160 -12.62 -16.33 23.25
N LYS A 161 -12.04 -15.14 23.45
CA LYS A 161 -11.91 -14.53 24.78
C LYS A 161 -13.26 -14.09 25.34
N ALA A 162 -14.17 -13.58 24.51
CA ALA A 162 -15.51 -13.18 24.95
C ALA A 162 -16.41 -14.36 25.35
N VAL A 163 -16.14 -15.57 24.83
CA VAL A 163 -16.85 -16.81 25.20
C VAL A 163 -16.28 -17.45 26.48
N ASN A 164 -15.02 -17.13 26.84
CA ASN A 164 -14.33 -17.68 28.00
C ASN A 164 -14.38 -16.75 29.24
N VAL A 165 -15.17 -15.68 29.20
CA VAL A 165 -15.45 -14.73 30.30
C VAL A 165 -16.93 -14.83 30.65
#